data_AF-A0A078FKN5-F1
#
_entry.id   AF-A0A078FKN5-F1
#
_cell.length_a   1.000
_cell.length_b   1.000
_cell.length_c   1.000
_cell.angle_alpha   90.00
_cell.angle_beta   90.00
_cell.angle_gamma   90.00
#
_symmetry.space_group_name_H-M   'P 1'
#
loop_
_entity.id
_entity.type
_entity.pdbx_description
1 polymer ?
#
loop_
_entity_poly.entity_id
_entity_poly.type
_entity_poly.pdbx_seq_one_letter_code
_entity_poly.pdbx_strand_id
1 'polypeptide(L)' 'MDKGSHIIQIDVDTERGGLSINPDFFVDFGDEPDGPALAHEMRYPGGDCTSDIWI' A
#
# COMPACT_ATOMS: atom_id res chain seq x y z
N MET A 1 1.98 -12.29 20.71
CA MET A 1 2.73 -12.02 19.47
C MET A 1 2.02 -10.87 18.82
N ASP A 2 2.65 -9.71 18.87
CA ASP A 2 2.11 -8.51 18.24
C ASP A 2 2.25 -8.64 16.72
N LYS A 3 1.34 -8.02 15.97
CA LYS A 3 1.29 -8.14 14.50
C LYS A 3 1.54 -6.79 13.85
N GLY A 4 2.32 -6.80 12.78
CA GLY A 4 2.58 -5.65 11.95
C GLY A 4 1.47 -5.45 10.91
N SER A 5 1.57 -4.33 10.23
CA SER A 5 0.76 -4.05 9.03
C SER A 5 1.38 -4.68 7.78
N HIS A 6 0.61 -4.68 6.69
CA HIS A 6 1.07 -5.17 5.39
C HIS A 6 0.67 -4.17 4.31
N ILE A 7 1.48 -4.05 3.25
CA ILE A 7 1.07 -3.39 2.01
C ILE A 7 0.85 -4.47 0.95
N ILE A 8 -0.30 -4.37 0.29
CA ILE A 8 -0.66 -5.14 -0.89
C ILE A 8 -0.86 -4.17 -2.06
N GLN A 9 -0.61 -4.63 -3.27
CA GLN A 9 -0.99 -3.91 -4.48
C GLN A 9 -2.30 -4.47 -5.03
N ILE A 10 -3.18 -3.58 -5.47
CA ILE A 10 -4.40 -3.93 -6.19
C ILE A 10 -4.23 -3.50 -7.65
N ASP A 11 -4.39 -4.44 -8.57
CA ASP A 11 -4.46 -4.17 -9.99
C ASP A 11 -5.91 -3.76 -10.34
N VAL A 12 -6.04 -2.63 -11.04
CA VAL A 12 -7.32 -2.04 -11.42
C VAL A 12 -7.49 -2.15 -12.93
N ASP A 13 -8.51 -2.90 -13.37
CA ASP A 13 -8.90 -2.94 -14.79
C ASP A 13 -9.84 -1.76 -15.07
N THR A 14 -9.32 -0.70 -15.68
CA THR A 14 -10.09 0.51 -15.98
C THR A 14 -10.89 0.41 -17.28
N GLU A 15 -10.66 -0.61 -18.10
CA GLU A 15 -11.37 -0.80 -19.37
C GLU A 15 -12.64 -1.65 -19.17
N ARG A 16 -12.53 -2.73 -18.41
CA ARG A 16 -13.63 -3.68 -18.16
C ARG A 16 -14.23 -3.54 -16.76
N GLY A 17 -13.53 -2.83 -15.87
CA GLY A 17 -13.86 -2.77 -14.45
C GLY A 17 -13.37 -4.00 -13.70
N GLY A 18 -13.14 -3.82 -12.40
CA GLY A 18 -12.73 -4.89 -11.50
C GLY A 18 -11.45 -4.56 -10.72
N LEU A 19 -11.25 -5.30 -9.64
CA LEU A 19 -10.10 -5.20 -8.74
C LEU A 19 -9.58 -6.61 -8.45
N SER A 20 -8.27 -6.78 -8.52
CA SER A 20 -7.59 -8.03 -8.17
C SER A 20 -6.35 -7.75 -7.34
N ILE A 21 -6.04 -8.64 -6.39
CA ILE A 21 -4.78 -8.56 -5.64
C ILE A 21 -3.63 -8.98 -6.58
N ASN A 22 -2.57 -8.19 -6.62
CA ASN A 22 -1.33 -8.58 -7.27
C ASN A 22 -0.53 -9.54 -6.36
N PRO A 23 -0.38 -10.83 -6.72
CA PRO A 23 0.34 -11.80 -5.88
C PRO A 23 1.86 -11.60 -5.88
N ASP A 24 2.39 -10.81 -6.82
CA ASP A 24 3.83 -10.56 -6.96
C ASP A 24 4.31 -9.37 -6.10
N PHE A 25 3.40 -8.65 -5.45
CA PHE A 25 3.72 -7.52 -4.58
C PHE A 25 3.14 -7.72 -3.17
N PHE A 26 4.03 -7.84 -2.20
CA PHE A 26 3.67 -7.92 -0.78
C PHE A 26 4.82 -7.37 0.07
N VAL A 27 4.49 -6.47 0.99
CA VAL A 27 5.42 -5.94 2.00
C VAL A 27 4.87 -6.24 3.38
N ASP A 28 5.68 -6.87 4.22
CA ASP A 28 5.35 -7.23 5.60
C ASP A 28 6.18 -6.36 6.57
N PHE A 29 5.49 -5.61 7.43
CA PHE A 29 6.13 -4.80 8.47
C PHE A 29 6.18 -5.51 9.83
N GLY A 30 5.94 -6.83 9.87
CA GLY A 30 6.06 -7.64 11.08
C GLY A 30 7.48 -7.77 11.61
N ASP A 31 8.47 -7.75 10.70
CA ASP A 31 9.89 -8.02 10.99
C ASP A 31 10.76 -6.76 10.99
N GLU A 32 10.17 -5.59 11.23
CA GLU A 32 10.93 -4.34 11.35
C GLU A 32 11.93 -4.40 12.53
N PRO A 33 13.07 -3.68 12.46
CA PRO A 33 14.18 -3.82 13.42
C PRO A 33 13.81 -3.61 14.90
N ASP A 34 12.81 -2.78 15.16
CA ASP A 34 12.32 -2.44 16.50
C ASP A 34 11.00 -3.16 16.88
N GLY A 35 10.63 -4.18 16.11
CA GLY A 35 9.40 -4.95 16.27
C GLY A 35 8.28 -4.54 15.30
N PRO A 36 7.13 -5.26 15.32
CA PRO A 36 6.09 -5.09 14.32
C PRO A 36 5.55 -3.66 14.22
N ALA A 37 5.55 -3.08 13.01
CA ALA A 37 5.14 -1.69 12.78
C ALA A 37 3.74 -1.57 12.13
N LEU A 38 3.01 -0.53 12.55
CA LEU A 38 1.71 -0.16 11.97
C LEU A 38 1.89 0.98 10.97
N ALA A 39 1.62 0.70 9.69
CA ALA A 39 1.59 1.69 8.63
C ALA A 39 0.47 2.70 8.88
N HIS A 40 0.78 3.98 8.65
CA HIS A 40 -0.16 5.09 8.83
C HIS A 40 -0.65 5.64 7.49
N GLU A 41 0.28 5.97 6.60
CA GLU A 41 0.01 6.54 5.27
C GLU A 41 1.14 6.15 4.30
N MET A 42 0.85 6.16 3.00
CA MET A 42 1.83 6.08 1.93
C MET A 42 1.83 7.36 1.09
N ARG A 43 3.01 7.76 0.59
CA ARG A 43 3.18 8.90 -0.32
C ARG A 43 4.04 8.49 -1.51
N TYR A 44 3.52 8.67 -2.72
CA TYR A 44 4.30 8.34 -3.92
C TYR A 44 5.27 9.47 -4.29
N PRO A 45 6.48 9.14 -4.77
CA PRO A 45 7.38 10.15 -5.33
C PRO A 45 6.71 10.88 -6.49
N GLY A 46 6.67 12.21 -6.42
CA GLY A 46 6.06 13.04 -7.46
C GLY A 46 4.54 13.23 -7.36
N GLY A 47 3.91 12.69 -6.31
CA GLY A 47 2.48 12.86 -6.03
C GLY A 47 1.65 11.59 -6.23
N ASP A 48 0.52 11.55 -5.53
CA ASP A 48 -0.51 10.52 -5.55
C ASP A 48 -1.91 11.17 -5.59
N CYS A 49 -2.95 10.36 -5.76
CA CYS A 49 -4.32 10.86 -5.91
C CYS A 49 -4.90 11.54 -4.66
N THR A 50 -4.15 11.63 -3.56
CA THR A 50 -4.54 12.33 -2.33
C THR A 50 -3.51 13.35 -1.84
N SER A 51 -2.39 13.56 -2.54
CA SER A 51 -1.37 14.54 -2.17
C SER A 51 -1.60 15.93 -2.75
N ASP A 52 -2.13 16.01 -3.97
CA ASP A 52 -2.17 17.26 -4.73
C ASP A 52 -3.53 17.95 -4.68
N ILE A 53 -3.49 19.27 -4.55
CA ILE A 53 -4.66 20.15 -4.63
C ILE A 53 -4.61 20.86 -5.97
N TRP A 54 -5.69 20.73 -6.74
CA TRP A 54 -5.88 21.44 -8.00
C TRP A 54 -6.60 22.78 -7.75
N ILE A 55 -6.18 23.86 -8.41
CA ILE A 55 -6.82 25.20 -8.37
C ILE A 55 -7.50 25.48 -9.69
#